data_AF-A0AA38CWG3-F1
#
_entry.id   AF-A0AA38CWG3-F1
#
_cell.length_a   1.000
_cell.length_b   1.000
_cell.length_c   1.000
_cell.angle_alpha   90.00
_cell.angle_beta   90.00
_cell.angle_gamma   90.00
#
_symmetry.space_group_name_H-M   'P 1'
#
loop_
_entity.id
_entity.type
_entity.pdbx_description
1 polymer ?
#
loop_
_entity_poly.entity_id
_entity_poly.type
_entity_poly.pdbx_seq_one_letter_code
_entity_poly.pdbx_strand_id
1 'polypeptide(L)'
;MRKNFSLLKGYLKPKGALWVSWPKAGKLGTDLTMKSVIKIGYDLNMVESKCILIDETWSALKFTFPKAGKVYINSYGSLSDE
;
A
#
# COMPACT_ATOMS: atom_id res chain seq x y z
N MET A 1 -8.82 5.46 -5.00
CA MET A 1 -7.52 5.14 -4.37
C MET A 1 -6.32 5.46 -5.29
N ARG A 2 -6.18 4.80 -6.46
CA ARG A 2 -4.99 4.89 -7.34
C ARG A 2 -4.52 6.32 -7.68
N LYS A 3 -5.43 7.19 -8.14
CA LYS A 3 -5.12 8.57 -8.52
C LYS A 3 -4.50 9.37 -7.36
N ASN A 4 -5.15 9.34 -6.20
CA ASN A 4 -4.68 10.08 -5.02
C ASN A 4 -3.39 9.50 -4.45
N PHE A 5 -3.21 8.17 -4.51
CA PHE A 5 -1.99 7.52 -4.03
C PHE A 5 -0.77 8.01 -4.82
N SER A 6 -0.84 7.98 -6.15
CA SER A 6 0.27 8.43 -7.01
C SER A 6 0.64 9.89 -6.73
N LEU A 7 -0.37 10.77 -6.61
CA LEU A 7 -0.17 12.17 -6.25
C LEU A 7 0.53 12.32 -4.89
N LEU A 8 0.03 11.65 -3.85
CA LEU A 8 0.55 11.76 -2.48
C LEU A 8 1.96 11.19 -2.35
N LYS A 9 2.28 10.11 -3.07
CA LYS A 9 3.64 9.54 -3.14
C LYS A 9 4.66 10.60 -3.58
N GLY A 10 4.30 11.44 -4.55
CA GLY A 10 5.17 12.50 -5.08
C GLY A 10 5.59 13.56 -4.05
N TYR A 11 4.86 13.69 -2.94
CA TYR A 11 5.17 14.63 -1.86
C TYR A 11 6.01 14.02 -0.73
N LEU A 12 6.37 12.74 -0.81
CA LEU A 12 7.18 12.09 0.23
C LEU A 12 8.67 12.37 0.03
N LYS A 13 9.38 12.60 1.14
CA LYS A 13 10.85 12.62 1.15
C LYS A 13 11.40 11.23 0.76
N PRO A 14 12.66 11.13 0.29
CA PRO A 14 13.36 9.85 0.18
C PRO A 14 13.39 9.17 1.57
N LYS A 15 12.80 7.98 1.72
CA LYS A 15 12.50 7.28 3.00
C LYS A 15 11.25 7.71 3.75
N GLY A 16 10.41 8.56 3.16
CA GLY A 16 9.07 8.85 3.65
C GLY A 16 8.17 7.62 3.63
N ALA A 17 7.05 7.72 4.33
CA ALA A 17 6.04 6.67 4.37
C ALA A 17 4.65 7.24 4.11
N LEU A 18 3.81 6.44 3.48
CA LEU A 18 2.40 6.75 3.28
C LEU A 18 1.56 5.76 4.08
N TRP A 19 0.74 6.27 4.99
CA TRP A 19 -0.31 5.48 5.60
C TRP A 19 -1.58 5.63 4.79
N VAL A 20 -2.20 4.51 4.42
CA VAL A 20 -3.47 4.51 3.72
C VAL A 20 -4.45 3.66 4.50
N SER A 21 -5.60 4.24 4.84
CA SER A 21 -6.73 3.53 5.41
C SER A 21 -7.82 3.30 4.37
N TRP A 22 -8.59 2.23 4.55
CA TRP A 22 -9.76 1.93 3.74
C TRP A 22 -10.78 1.11 4.55
N PRO A 23 -12.09 1.19 4.24
CA PRO A 23 -13.06 0.27 4.81
C PRO A 23 -12.80 -1.12 4.24
N LYS A 24 -12.93 -2.15 5.05
CA LYS A 24 -12.76 -3.54 4.59
C LYS A 24 -13.84 -3.91 3.58
N ALA A 25 -13.54 -4.88 2.71
CA ALA A 25 -14.52 -5.43 1.78
C ALA A 25 -15.84 -5.79 2.48
N GLY A 26 -16.96 -5.38 1.90
CA GLY A 26 -18.30 -5.56 2.47
C GLY A 26 -18.68 -4.52 3.55
N LYS A 27 -17.78 -3.59 3.88
CA LYS A 27 -18.10 -2.42 4.71
C LYS A 27 -18.17 -1.18 3.82
N LEU A 28 -19.13 -0.31 4.07
CA LEU A 28 -19.30 0.97 3.34
C LEU A 28 -19.28 0.85 1.81
N GLY A 29 -19.78 -0.27 1.26
CA GLY A 29 -19.95 -0.47 -0.18
C GLY A 29 -18.66 -0.64 -0.99
N THR A 30 -17.52 -0.95 -0.35
CA THR A 30 -16.26 -1.22 -1.06
C THR A 30 -15.96 -2.71 -1.18
N ASP A 31 -15.22 -3.07 -2.23
CA ASP A 31 -14.66 -4.39 -2.49
C ASP A 31 -13.16 -4.47 -2.13
N LEU A 32 -12.60 -3.40 -1.56
CA LEU A 32 -11.18 -3.32 -1.25
C LEU A 32 -10.76 -4.36 -0.20
N THR A 33 -9.88 -5.25 -0.63
CA THR A 33 -9.19 -6.23 0.20
C THR A 33 -7.73 -5.80 0.44
N MET A 34 -7.09 -6.31 1.49
CA MET A 34 -5.66 -6.08 1.73
C MET A 34 -4.81 -6.42 0.50
N LYS A 35 -5.12 -7.53 -0.19
CA LYS A 35 -4.46 -7.93 -1.44
C LYS A 35 -4.58 -6.86 -2.53
N SER A 36 -5.79 -6.32 -2.75
CA SER A 36 -6.00 -5.27 -3.76
C SER A 36 -5.23 -3.99 -3.41
N VAL A 37 -5.12 -3.65 -2.13
CA VAL A 37 -4.41 -2.46 -1.65
C VAL A 37 -2.90 -2.62 -1.78
N ILE A 38 -2.34 -3.79 -1.43
CA ILE A 38 -0.91 -4.10 -1.63
C ILE A 38 -0.57 -4.01 -3.10
N LYS A 39 -1.38 -4.63 -3.97
CA LYS A 39 -1.17 -4.56 -5.43
C LYS A 39 -1.12 -3.13 -5.94
N ILE A 40 -2.00 -2.24 -5.47
CA ILE A 40 -1.96 -0.82 -5.84
C ILE A 40 -0.65 -0.16 -5.42
N GLY A 41 -0.14 -0.46 -4.22
CA GLY A 41 1.16 0.04 -3.78
C GLY A 41 2.30 -0.43 -4.68
N TYR A 42 2.29 -1.72 -5.05
CA TYR A 42 3.32 -2.32 -5.91
C TYR A 42 3.29 -1.72 -7.31
N ASP A 43 2.11 -1.57 -7.92
CA ASP A 43 1.92 -0.89 -9.21
C ASP A 43 2.44 0.57 -9.18
N LEU A 44 2.64 1.15 -7.98
CA LEU A 44 3.15 2.49 -7.76
C LEU A 44 4.56 2.50 -7.14
N ASN A 45 5.34 1.42 -7.27
CA ASN A 45 6.71 1.29 -6.74
C ASN A 45 6.82 1.64 -5.24
N MET A 46 5.87 1.15 -4.43
CA MET A 46 5.92 1.19 -2.98
C MET A 46 5.59 -0.19 -2.41
N VAL A 47 6.23 -0.53 -1.30
CA VAL A 47 6.11 -1.84 -0.65
C VAL A 47 5.36 -1.71 0.66
N GLU A 48 4.55 -2.70 1.02
CA GLU A 48 3.93 -2.73 2.33
C GLU A 48 4.97 -2.91 3.45
N SER A 49 4.72 -2.27 4.59
CA SER A 49 5.61 -2.33 5.75
C SER A 49 4.88 -2.79 7.02
N LYS A 50 3.68 -2.26 7.27
CA LYS A 50 2.92 -2.59 8.47
C LYS A 50 1.43 -2.46 8.23
N CYS A 51 0.68 -3.51 8.54
CA CYS A 51 -0.77 -3.49 8.52
C CYS A 51 -1.30 -3.35 9.95
N ILE A 52 -2.39 -2.60 10.11
CA ILE A 52 -3.14 -2.50 11.37
C ILE A 52 -4.64 -2.60 11.10
N LEU A 53 -5.34 -3.16 12.07
CA LEU A 53 -6.77 -3.05 12.23
C LEU A 53 -7.05 -1.73 12.96
N ILE A 54 -7.85 -0.83 12.38
CA ILE A 54 -8.26 0.39 13.10
C ILE A 54 -9.45 0.04 13.99
N ASP A 55 -10.50 -0.53 13.38
CA ASP A 55 -11.71 -0.99 14.05
C ASP A 55 -12.37 -2.11 13.22
N GLU A 56 -13.62 -2.47 13.53
CA GLU A 56 -14.37 -3.49 12.79
C GLU A 56 -14.62 -3.14 11.31
N THR A 57 -14.64 -1.86 10.98
CA THR A 57 -14.95 -1.32 9.65
C THR A 57 -13.68 -1.04 8.84
N TRP A 58 -12.62 -0.53 9.46
CA TRP A 58 -11.46 0.05 8.78
C TRP A 58 -10.16 -0.71 9.05
N SER A 59 -9.33 -0.78 8.01
CA SER A 59 -7.93 -1.22 8.08
C SER A 59 -7.00 -0.12 7.59
N ALA A 60 -5.74 -0.17 8.00
CA ALA A 60 -4.70 0.69 7.43
C ALA A 60 -3.40 -0.06 7.16
N LEU A 61 -2.70 0.40 6.13
CA LEU A 61 -1.43 -0.15 5.68
C LEU A 61 -0.43 0.97 5.46
N LYS A 62 0.75 0.79 6.03
CA LYS A 62 1.91 1.63 5.79
C LYS A 62 2.64 1.15 4.55
N PHE A 63 2.89 2.06 3.63
CA PHE A 63 3.75 1.88 2.48
C PHE A 63 5.04 2.68 2.62
N THR A 64 6.15 2.10 2.18
CA THR A 64 7.47 2.75 2.09
C THR A 64 8.06 2.57 0.71
N PHE A 65 9.07 3.38 0.37
CA PHE A 65 9.90 3.10 -0.79
C PHE A 65 10.65 1.77 -0.62
N PRO A 66 10.87 1.01 -1.71
CA PRO A 66 11.71 -0.18 -1.67
C PRO A 66 13.13 0.20 -1.23
N LYS A 67 13.80 -0.72 -0.55
CA LYS A 67 15.22 -0.56 -0.21
C LYS A 67 16.06 -1.02 -1.41
N ALA A 68 17.04 -0.22 -1.80
CA ALA A 68 17.97 -0.60 -2.86
C ALA A 68 18.68 -1.93 -2.55
N GLY A 69 18.85 -2.75 -3.59
CA GLY A 69 19.36 -4.11 -3.55
C GLY A 69 18.38 -5.13 -2.98
N LYS A 70 17.10 -4.80 -2.77
CA LYS A 70 16.13 -5.72 -2.16
C LYS A 70 15.00 -6.07 -3.11
N VAL A 71 14.89 -7.37 -3.39
CA VAL A 71 13.76 -7.93 -4.11
C VAL A 71 12.60 -8.17 -3.14
N TYR A 72 11.41 -7.73 -3.53
CA TYR A 72 10.17 -7.93 -2.79
C TYR A 72 9.26 -8.83 -3.60
N ILE A 73 9.06 -10.08 -3.16
CA ILE A 73 8.13 -11.03 -3.78
C ILE A 73 7.22 -11.57 -2.69
N ASN A 74 5.92 -11.44 -2.88
CA ASN A 74 4.91 -12.04 -2.01
C ASN A 74 3.74 -12.57 -2.87
N SER A 75 2.73 -13.15 -2.21
CA SER A 75 1.52 -13.66 -2.88
C SER A 75 0.64 -12.58 -3.53
N TYR A 76 1.01 -11.31 -3.40
CA TYR A 76 0.26 -10.14 -3.84
C TYR A 76 0.97 -9.33 -4.93
N GLY A 77 2.27 -9.51 -5.13
CA GLY A 77 3.06 -8.87 -6.19
C GLY A 77 4.57 -9.10 -6.07
N SER A 78 5.28 -8.61 -7.08
CA SER A 78 6.74 -8.58 -7.13
C SER A 78 7.24 -7.16 -7.47
N LEU A 79 8.29 -6.72 -6.79
CA LEU A 79 9.06 -5.51 -7.10
C LEU A 79 10.54 -5.88 -7.02
N SER A 80 11.25 -5.72 -8.13
CA SER A 80 12.71 -5.83 -8.23
C SER A 80 13.33 -4.46 -8.41
N ASP A 81 14.55 -4.29 -7.91
CA ASP A 81 15.42 -3.19 -8.32
C ASP A 81 15.97 -3.56 -9.71
N GLU A 82 15.35 -3.07 -10.77
CA GLU A 82 16.00 -2.92 -12.09
C GLU A 82 16.51 -1.48 -12.23
#